data_AF-A0A833T007-F1
#
_entry.id   AF-A0A833T007-F1
#
_cell.length_a   1.000
_cell.length_b   1.000
_cell.length_c   1.000
_cell.angle_alpha   90.00
_cell.angle_beta   90.00
_cell.angle_gamma   90.00
#
_symmetry.space_group_name_H-M   'P 1'
#
loop_
_entity.id
_entity.type
_entity.pdbx_description
1 polymer ?
#
loop_
_entity_poly.entity_id
_entity_poly.type
_entity_poly.pdbx_seq_one_letter_code
_entity_poly.pdbx_strand_id
1 'polypeptide(L)'
;MCILCRETPAASTYAGQTTLANLKKRGEDERRKTKKRRNDMDDLPAVLKLQVLQFLDHSALHAAEQTSHALMELTREHELWKSISDAHVTCSEALNRSDLWKKMVCMAQRPATGDKQLLGGVEAFSSADRPSESPVNTLTSSRCWMELHQLQTADVELEAELTTLGERIQHRCGCSSGESCYWSSSASTNQNATEFIDYALNGPCVVNAVQIVPYRVFWHPDSPTYAPKRVRFEFFDVDDMATLQQGSAIGRNQPLGTRATAIKPFFASRDYEVKNDMTLQEFVLPRKVAASKKTVLRITLIGRHQAQTFQFPQELFNGIEDQRPKYYCCLSYVNVCGVPWKPVQTEKEASTAIAQPNSMSPNLRMAALTGLAVYMTACYEGFIGRTRRWE
;
A
#
# COMPACT_ATOMS: atom_id res chain seq x y z
N MET A 1 11.68 -16.66 86.80
CA MET A 1 12.17 -15.28 86.98
C MET A 1 10.98 -14.36 86.72
N CYS A 2 10.10 -14.11 87.69
CA CYS A 2 10.29 -13.21 88.86
C CYS A 2 10.74 -11.82 88.35
N ILE A 3 10.04 -10.70 88.54
CA ILE A 3 9.48 -10.08 89.77
C ILE A 3 8.42 -9.03 89.32
N LEU A 4 7.13 -9.17 89.67
CA LEU A 4 6.32 -8.44 90.70
C LEU A 4 6.10 -6.92 90.44
N CYS A 5 4.83 -6.50 90.23
CA CYS A 5 3.91 -5.78 91.17
C CYS A 5 4.24 -4.28 91.32
N ARG A 6 3.37 -3.31 91.57
CA ARG A 6 1.94 -3.06 91.89
C ARG A 6 1.85 -1.51 91.84
N GLU A 7 0.77 -0.80 91.53
CA GLU A 7 -0.33 -0.37 92.42
C GLU A 7 -0.91 0.94 91.83
N THR A 8 -2.23 1.11 91.86
CA THR A 8 -2.98 2.39 91.77
C THR A 8 -3.18 2.94 93.21
N PRO A 9 -3.53 4.24 93.51
CA PRO A 9 -4.66 4.98 92.93
C PRO A 9 -4.68 6.55 92.93
N ALA A 10 -5.70 7.09 92.26
CA ALA A 10 -6.56 8.28 92.53
C ALA A 10 -6.02 9.71 92.81
N ALA A 11 -6.47 10.67 91.97
CA ALA A 11 -7.21 11.92 92.31
C ALA A 11 -7.00 12.98 91.18
N SER A 12 -8.04 13.40 90.45
CA SER A 12 -8.76 14.69 90.60
C SER A 12 -7.90 15.91 90.19
N THR A 13 -8.28 16.91 89.38
CA THR A 13 -9.54 17.41 88.81
C THR A 13 -9.13 18.50 87.78
N TYR A 14 -9.85 18.63 86.66
CA TYR A 14 -9.98 19.83 85.79
C TYR A 14 -8.74 20.67 85.43
N ALA A 15 -8.37 20.66 84.14
CA ALA A 15 -8.23 21.88 83.32
C ALA A 15 -7.70 21.55 81.92
N GLY A 16 -8.27 22.18 80.90
CA GLY A 16 -7.55 22.44 79.65
C GLY A 16 -8.07 21.69 78.42
N GLN A 17 -9.31 21.97 78.02
CA GLN A 17 -9.86 21.72 76.67
C GLN A 17 -9.10 22.44 75.52
N THR A 18 -7.81 22.78 75.69
CA THR A 18 -7.04 23.66 74.80
C THR A 18 -6.06 22.91 73.89
N THR A 19 -5.84 21.61 74.10
CA THR A 19 -4.86 20.82 73.33
C THR A 19 -5.45 20.04 72.16
N LEU A 20 -6.75 19.69 72.19
CA LEU A 20 -7.41 18.96 71.09
C LEU A 20 -7.79 19.87 69.90
N ALA A 21 -8.02 21.17 70.13
CA ALA A 21 -8.28 22.12 69.04
C ALA A 21 -7.02 22.43 68.22
N ASN A 22 -5.83 22.41 68.85
CA ASN A 22 -4.56 22.70 68.18
C ASN A 22 -3.99 21.53 67.37
N LEU A 23 -4.25 20.28 67.77
CA LEU A 23 -3.89 19.09 66.98
C LEU A 23 -4.84 18.88 65.79
N LYS A 24 -6.13 19.24 65.92
CA LYS A 24 -7.09 19.18 64.81
C LYS A 24 -6.82 20.28 63.77
N LYS A 25 -6.46 21.50 64.20
CA LYS A 25 -5.98 22.56 63.29
C LYS A 25 -4.68 22.22 62.58
N ARG A 26 -3.70 21.59 63.25
CA ARG A 26 -2.46 21.13 62.59
C ARG A 26 -2.71 20.02 61.56
N GLY A 27 -3.59 19.07 61.86
CA GLY A 27 -3.99 18.02 60.92
C GLY A 27 -4.82 18.54 59.74
N GLU A 28 -5.63 19.59 59.94
CA GLU A 28 -6.38 20.26 58.87
C GLU A 28 -5.51 21.21 58.03
N ASP A 29 -4.49 21.84 58.61
CA ASP A 29 -3.50 22.64 57.85
C ASP A 29 -2.51 21.77 57.08
N GLU A 30 -2.11 20.60 57.58
CA GLU A 30 -1.33 19.64 56.80
C GLU A 30 -2.17 18.95 55.72
N ARG A 31 -3.45 18.64 55.99
CA ARG A 31 -4.40 18.17 54.95
C ARG A 31 -4.77 19.24 53.94
N ARG A 32 -4.73 20.54 54.30
CA ARG A 32 -4.88 21.66 53.34
C ARG A 32 -3.60 21.90 52.54
N LYS A 33 -2.41 21.70 53.11
CA LYS A 33 -1.13 21.81 52.39
C LYS A 33 -0.88 20.67 51.41
N THR A 34 -1.47 19.50 51.63
CA THR A 34 -1.37 18.36 50.69
C THR A 34 -2.46 18.33 49.61
N LYS A 35 -3.46 19.23 49.66
CA LYS A 35 -4.59 19.25 48.70
C LYS A 35 -4.47 20.28 47.57
N LYS A 36 -3.28 20.86 47.36
CA LYS A 36 -3.03 21.77 46.24
C LYS A 36 -1.60 21.62 45.73
N ARG A 37 -1.24 20.43 45.23
CA ARG A 37 -0.33 20.40 44.08
C ARG A 37 -1.12 21.02 42.92
N ARG A 38 -1.06 22.36 42.84
CA ARG A 38 -1.46 23.09 41.64
C ARG A 38 -0.66 22.49 40.49
N ASN A 39 -1.30 22.16 39.37
CA ASN A 39 -0.58 21.86 38.14
C ASN A 39 0.21 23.13 37.78
N ASP A 40 1.51 23.14 38.05
CA ASP A 40 2.44 24.26 37.78
C ASP A 40 2.34 24.76 36.33
N MET A 41 1.96 23.86 35.42
CA MET A 41 1.82 24.17 34.01
C MET A 41 0.68 25.17 33.73
N ASP A 42 -0.43 25.16 34.47
CA ASP A 42 -1.56 26.05 34.22
C ASP A 42 -1.27 27.50 34.66
N ASP A 43 -0.36 27.69 35.62
CA ASP A 43 0.03 29.00 36.16
C ASP A 43 1.09 29.71 35.28
N LEU A 44 1.69 29.03 34.29
CA LEU A 44 2.67 29.62 33.37
C LEU A 44 2.03 30.62 32.38
N PRO A 45 2.74 31.72 32.02
CA PRO A 45 2.36 32.59 30.92
C PRO A 45 2.18 31.82 29.59
N ALA A 46 1.21 32.25 28.78
CA ALA A 46 0.90 31.64 27.48
C ALA A 46 2.13 31.53 26.56
N VAL A 47 3.02 32.53 26.57
CA VAL A 47 4.25 32.54 25.76
C VAL A 47 5.20 31.39 26.13
N LEU A 48 5.36 31.09 27.43
CA LEU A 48 6.23 29.98 27.87
C LEU A 48 5.60 28.62 27.55
N LYS A 49 4.28 28.50 27.73
CA LYS A 49 3.53 27.31 27.31
C LYS A 49 3.71 27.04 25.83
N LEU A 50 3.53 28.06 24.99
CA LEU A 50 3.68 27.96 23.54
C LEU A 50 5.10 27.53 23.14
N GLN A 51 6.13 28.12 23.75
CA GLN A 51 7.52 27.72 23.48
C GLN A 51 7.74 26.24 23.76
N VAL A 52 7.22 25.71 24.88
CA VAL A 52 7.30 24.28 25.18
C VAL A 52 6.54 23.46 24.14
N LEU A 53 5.30 23.86 23.81
CA LEU A 53 4.44 23.15 22.86
C LEU A 53 5.08 23.02 21.46
N GLN A 54 5.87 24.01 21.02
CA GLN A 54 6.55 24.00 19.72
C GLN A 54 7.64 22.93 19.59
N PHE A 55 8.17 22.42 20.70
CA PHE A 55 9.17 21.33 20.69
C PHE A 55 8.57 19.95 20.92
N LEU A 56 7.26 19.86 21.16
CA LEU A 56 6.61 18.57 21.41
C LEU A 56 6.47 17.79 20.11
N ASP A 57 6.81 16.51 20.19
CA ASP A 57 6.47 15.56 19.12
C ASP A 57 4.95 15.30 19.09
N HIS A 58 4.50 14.54 18.09
CA HIS A 58 3.09 14.16 17.95
C HIS A 58 2.49 13.57 19.24
N SER A 59 3.21 12.69 19.93
CA SER A 59 2.70 11.97 21.09
C SER A 59 2.56 12.90 22.30
N ALA A 60 3.57 13.73 22.53
CA ALA A 60 3.60 14.69 23.61
C ALA A 60 2.60 15.83 23.39
N LEU A 61 2.42 16.30 22.15
CA LEU A 61 1.41 17.31 21.83
C LEU A 61 -0.01 16.75 22.05
N HIS A 62 -0.25 15.50 21.67
CA HIS A 62 -1.53 14.84 21.94
C HIS A 62 -1.81 14.69 23.44
N ALA A 63 -0.79 14.37 24.23
CA ALA A 63 -0.91 14.30 25.69
C ALA A 63 -1.16 15.70 26.30
N ALA A 64 -0.47 16.74 25.81
CA ALA A 64 -0.65 18.11 26.27
C ALA A 64 -2.10 18.59 26.11
N GLU A 65 -2.72 18.37 24.95
CA GLU A 65 -4.13 18.71 24.71
C GLU A 65 -5.10 17.95 25.63
N GLN A 66 -4.78 16.69 25.98
CA GLN A 66 -5.61 15.89 26.89
C GLN A 66 -5.51 16.36 28.35
N THR A 67 -4.39 16.97 28.72
CA THR A 67 -4.12 17.39 30.11
C THR A 67 -4.66 18.78 30.45
N SER A 68 -4.78 19.69 29.47
CA SER A 68 -5.23 21.07 29.73
C SER A 68 -5.94 21.70 28.54
N HIS A 69 -7.12 22.28 28.79
CA HIS A 69 -7.88 23.02 27.79
C HIS A 69 -7.11 24.24 27.26
N ALA A 70 -6.35 24.91 28.13
CA ALA A 70 -5.54 26.06 27.74
C ALA A 70 -4.43 25.67 26.75
N LEU A 71 -3.81 24.50 26.93
CA LEU A 71 -2.80 23.98 26.00
C LEU A 71 -3.45 23.57 24.67
N MET A 72 -4.65 23.00 24.70
CA MET A 72 -5.42 22.69 23.49
C MET A 72 -5.77 23.94 22.69
N GLU A 73 -6.23 25.01 23.36
CA GLU A 73 -6.52 26.29 22.71
C GLU A 73 -5.27 26.89 22.06
N LEU A 74 -4.15 26.93 22.77
CA LEU A 74 -2.87 27.40 22.23
C LEU A 74 -2.39 26.56 21.03
N THR A 75 -2.57 25.24 21.11
CA THR A 75 -2.20 24.32 20.02
C THR A 75 -3.01 24.61 18.75
N ARG A 76 -4.30 24.92 18.90
CA ARG A 76 -5.20 25.26 17.79
C ARG A 76 -4.93 26.67 17.26
N GLU A 77 -4.77 27.66 18.14
CA GLU A 77 -4.52 29.06 17.77
C GLU A 77 -3.21 29.22 17.01
N HIS A 78 -2.17 28.49 17.39
CA HIS A 78 -0.86 28.56 16.77
C HIS A 78 -0.60 27.46 15.73
N GLU A 79 -1.64 26.75 15.28
CA GLU A 79 -1.58 25.74 14.21
C GLU A 79 -0.48 24.68 14.42
N LEU A 80 -0.16 24.27 15.65
CA LEU A 80 1.01 23.42 15.90
C LEU A 80 0.89 22.04 15.21
N TRP A 81 -0.33 21.52 15.08
CA TRP A 81 -0.59 20.30 14.30
C TRP A 81 -0.26 20.44 12.82
N LYS A 82 -0.38 21.64 12.24
CA LYS A 82 0.01 21.92 10.86
C LYS A 82 1.52 21.79 10.71
N SER A 83 2.28 22.38 11.63
CA SER A 83 3.75 22.32 11.59
C SER A 83 4.24 20.87 11.63
N ILE A 84 3.66 20.03 12.50
CA ILE A 84 3.97 18.59 12.55
C ILE A 84 3.49 17.89 11.26
N SER A 85 2.31 18.25 10.75
CA SER A 85 1.78 17.69 9.50
C SER A 85 2.71 17.97 8.32
N ASP A 86 3.12 19.21 8.11
CA ASP A 86 3.97 19.64 7.00
C ASP A 86 5.33 18.94 6.99
N ALA A 87 5.84 18.57 8.17
CA ALA A 87 7.07 17.81 8.33
C ALA A 87 6.95 16.34 7.90
N HIS A 88 5.77 15.72 8.05
CA HIS A 88 5.59 14.27 7.87
C HIS A 88 4.70 13.87 6.68
N VAL A 89 3.80 14.75 6.27
CA VAL A 89 2.71 14.46 5.32
C VAL A 89 2.62 15.57 4.28
N THR A 90 2.52 15.18 3.02
CA THR A 90 2.14 16.06 1.90
C THR A 90 0.69 15.79 1.53
N CYS A 91 -0.07 16.84 1.23
CA CYS A 91 -1.47 16.74 0.83
C CYS A 91 -1.82 17.81 -0.19
N SER A 92 -2.94 17.65 -0.89
CA SER A 92 -3.47 18.68 -1.77
C SER A 92 -4.09 19.84 -0.98
N GLU A 93 -4.32 20.97 -1.65
CA GLU A 93 -5.00 22.13 -1.05
C GLU A 93 -6.38 21.76 -0.48
N ALA A 94 -7.10 20.84 -1.12
CA ALA A 94 -8.41 20.37 -0.66
C ALA A 94 -8.36 19.68 0.72
N LEU A 95 -7.23 19.06 1.06
CA LEU A 95 -7.01 18.38 2.34
C LEU A 95 -6.27 19.24 3.36
N ASN A 96 -5.69 20.36 2.95
CA ASN A 96 -4.94 21.26 3.84
C ASN A 96 -5.88 22.14 4.67
N ARG A 97 -6.61 21.52 5.60
CA ARG A 97 -7.58 22.18 6.47
C ARG A 97 -7.25 21.97 7.94
N SER A 98 -7.53 22.98 8.76
CA SER A 98 -7.21 22.99 10.19
C SER A 98 -7.87 21.86 10.98
N ASP A 99 -9.07 21.42 10.56
CA ASP A 99 -9.78 20.30 11.17
C ASP A 99 -9.18 18.92 10.84
N LEU A 100 -8.28 18.84 9.85
CA LEU A 100 -7.70 17.59 9.36
C LEU A 100 -6.25 17.38 9.81
N TRP A 101 -5.48 18.42 10.15
CA TRP A 101 -4.06 18.30 10.46
C TRP A 101 -3.77 17.28 11.56
N LYS A 102 -4.44 17.40 12.71
CA LYS A 102 -4.29 16.44 13.82
C LYS A 102 -4.56 15.01 13.36
N LYS A 103 -5.65 14.80 12.62
CA LYS A 103 -6.03 13.48 12.10
C LYS A 103 -4.96 12.93 11.15
N MET A 104 -4.45 13.74 10.23
CA MET A 104 -3.41 13.35 9.27
C MET A 104 -2.13 12.94 9.98
N VAL A 105 -1.67 13.71 10.97
CA VAL A 105 -0.49 13.35 11.78
C VAL A 105 -0.73 12.04 12.51
N CYS A 106 -1.87 11.88 13.19
CA CYS A 106 -2.20 10.64 13.90
C CYS A 106 -2.18 9.42 12.95
N MET A 107 -2.72 9.55 11.73
CA MET A 107 -2.70 8.47 10.74
C MET A 107 -1.30 8.19 10.21
N ALA A 108 -0.50 9.24 10.00
CA ALA A 108 0.88 9.11 9.56
C ALA A 108 1.76 8.39 10.59
N GLN A 109 1.42 8.40 11.88
CA GLN A 109 2.15 7.67 12.92
C GLN A 109 1.73 6.20 13.07
N ARG A 110 0.63 5.78 12.42
CA ARG A 110 0.20 4.38 12.45
C ARG A 110 1.06 3.53 11.52
N PRO A 111 1.30 2.25 11.86
CA PRO A 111 1.98 1.34 10.95
C PRO A 111 1.15 1.18 9.68
N ALA A 112 1.82 1.30 8.53
CA ALA A 112 1.20 0.99 7.25
C ALA A 112 0.90 -0.52 7.21
N THR A 113 -0.29 -0.88 6.72
CA THR A 113 -0.67 -2.29 6.53
C THR A 113 -0.67 -2.60 5.05
N GLY A 114 0.13 -3.59 4.62
CA GLY A 114 0.21 -4.01 3.21
C GLY A 114 -1.03 -4.74 2.68
N ASP A 115 -1.83 -5.33 3.58
CA ASP A 115 -3.00 -6.18 3.23
C ASP A 115 -4.30 -5.44 2.93
N LYS A 116 -4.31 -4.11 3.01
CA LYS A 116 -5.51 -3.32 2.68
C LYS A 116 -5.39 -2.88 1.24
N GLN A 117 -6.26 -3.37 0.36
CA GLN A 117 -6.35 -2.93 -1.04
C GLN A 117 -6.66 -1.43 -1.08
N LEU A 118 -5.64 -0.58 -1.01
CA LEU A 118 -5.76 0.88 -1.08
C LEU A 118 -5.90 1.36 -2.53
N LEU A 119 -5.59 0.51 -3.51
CA LEU A 119 -5.90 0.73 -4.92
C LEU A 119 -7.32 0.27 -5.23
N GLY A 120 -8.10 1.13 -5.88
CA GLY A 120 -9.49 0.85 -6.23
C GLY A 120 -9.74 0.49 -7.69
N GLY A 121 -8.92 0.97 -8.60
CA GLY A 121 -9.12 0.73 -10.02
C GLY A 121 -8.08 1.42 -10.89
N VAL A 122 -8.14 1.15 -12.18
CA VAL A 122 -7.31 1.83 -13.21
C VAL A 122 -8.17 2.92 -13.84
N GLU A 123 -7.67 4.16 -13.82
CA GLU A 123 -8.32 5.33 -14.39
C GLU A 123 -7.85 5.61 -15.82
N ALA A 124 -6.55 5.47 -16.07
CA ALA A 124 -5.94 5.68 -17.38
C ALA A 124 -4.61 4.93 -17.48
N PHE A 125 -4.12 4.75 -18.70
CA PHE A 125 -2.81 4.17 -18.97
C PHE A 125 -2.32 4.60 -20.35
N SER A 126 -1.01 4.57 -20.56
CA SER A 126 -0.40 4.96 -21.84
C SER A 126 -0.64 3.95 -22.95
N SER A 127 -0.46 2.66 -22.66
CA SER A 127 -0.55 1.60 -23.67
C SER A 127 -0.75 0.20 -23.07
N ALA A 128 -1.18 -0.72 -23.92
CA ALA A 128 -1.19 -2.16 -23.66
C ALA A 128 -0.86 -2.90 -24.97
N ASP A 129 -0.04 -3.95 -24.95
CA ASP A 129 0.30 -4.68 -26.18
C ASP A 129 -0.92 -5.42 -26.75
N ARG A 130 -1.71 -6.03 -25.86
CA ARG A 130 -2.93 -6.79 -26.21
C ARG A 130 -4.08 -6.44 -25.27
N PRO A 131 -5.34 -6.61 -25.70
CA PRO A 131 -6.49 -6.37 -24.82
C PRO A 131 -6.47 -7.17 -23.51
N SER A 132 -5.92 -8.39 -23.52
CA SER A 132 -5.79 -9.24 -22.33
C SER A 132 -4.68 -8.79 -21.38
N GLU A 133 -3.72 -7.98 -21.85
CA GLU A 133 -2.58 -7.47 -21.08
C GLU A 133 -2.90 -6.14 -20.42
N SER A 134 -4.12 -6.02 -19.88
CA SER A 134 -4.67 -4.81 -19.30
C SER A 134 -4.01 -4.45 -17.95
N PRO A 135 -3.84 -3.16 -17.61
CA PRO A 135 -3.37 -2.74 -16.28
C PRO A 135 -4.25 -3.23 -15.13
N VAL A 136 -5.52 -3.58 -15.40
CA VAL A 136 -6.42 -4.17 -14.39
C VAL A 136 -5.82 -5.44 -13.76
N ASN A 137 -5.03 -6.19 -14.53
CA ASN A 137 -4.34 -7.39 -14.05
C ASN A 137 -3.33 -7.11 -12.93
N THR A 138 -2.90 -5.86 -12.75
CA THR A 138 -1.94 -5.48 -11.70
C THR A 138 -2.60 -5.19 -10.35
N LEU A 139 -3.93 -5.01 -10.29
CA LEU A 139 -4.67 -4.75 -9.05
C LEU A 139 -4.72 -5.96 -8.12
N THR A 140 -4.55 -7.15 -8.70
CA THR A 140 -4.45 -8.42 -7.98
C THR A 140 -3.13 -9.07 -8.30
N SER A 141 -2.53 -9.76 -7.34
CA SER A 141 -1.31 -10.51 -7.57
C SER A 141 -1.51 -11.52 -8.70
N SER A 142 -0.61 -11.53 -9.69
CA SER A 142 -0.69 -12.47 -10.80
C SER A 142 -0.68 -13.92 -10.30
N ARG A 143 -1.50 -14.78 -10.91
CA ARG A 143 -1.55 -16.21 -10.55
C ARG A 143 -0.18 -16.88 -10.69
N CYS A 144 0.56 -16.50 -11.73
CA CYS A 144 1.90 -17.02 -11.99
C CYS A 144 2.87 -16.68 -10.85
N TRP A 145 2.87 -15.41 -10.40
CA TRP A 145 3.75 -14.98 -9.32
C TRP A 145 3.39 -15.63 -7.99
N MET A 146 2.10 -15.68 -7.63
CA MET A 146 1.66 -16.31 -6.38
C MET A 146 2.07 -17.78 -6.31
N GLU A 147 1.86 -18.53 -7.39
CA GLU A 147 2.20 -19.95 -7.42
C GLU A 147 3.71 -20.18 -7.39
N LEU A 148 4.48 -19.40 -8.15
CA LEU A 148 5.95 -19.46 -8.09
C LEU A 148 6.46 -19.17 -6.68
N HIS A 149 5.91 -18.14 -6.02
CA HIS A 149 6.33 -17.75 -4.68
C HIS A 149 5.99 -18.82 -3.62
N GLN A 150 4.84 -19.48 -3.74
CA GLN A 150 4.44 -20.59 -2.87
C GLN A 150 5.33 -21.83 -3.04
N LEU A 151 5.83 -22.09 -4.25
CA LEU A 151 6.67 -23.26 -4.52
C LEU A 151 8.16 -22.99 -4.24
N GLN A 152 8.64 -21.76 -4.44
CA GLN A 152 10.00 -21.37 -4.09
C GLN A 152 10.27 -21.43 -2.59
N THR A 153 9.24 -21.25 -1.76
CA THR A 153 9.35 -21.39 -0.30
C THR A 153 9.45 -22.86 0.15
N ALA A 154 9.38 -23.82 -0.77
CA ALA A 154 9.36 -25.27 -0.50
C ALA A 154 10.58 -26.04 -1.07
N ASP A 155 11.77 -25.42 -1.10
CA ASP A 155 13.05 -26.00 -1.58
C ASP A 155 13.13 -26.33 -3.08
N VAL A 156 13.26 -25.30 -3.93
CA VAL A 156 13.73 -25.47 -5.32
C VAL A 156 15.06 -24.72 -5.48
N GLU A 157 16.18 -25.44 -5.38
CA GLU A 157 17.53 -24.84 -5.33
C GLU A 157 18.19 -24.67 -6.72
N LEU A 158 17.61 -25.19 -7.81
CA LEU A 158 18.24 -25.15 -9.14
C LEU A 158 17.52 -24.21 -10.13
N GLU A 159 18.26 -23.23 -10.67
CA GLU A 159 17.75 -22.23 -11.64
C GLU A 159 17.08 -22.86 -12.88
N ALA A 160 17.62 -23.98 -13.38
CA ALA A 160 17.04 -24.72 -14.50
C ALA A 160 15.66 -25.31 -14.17
N GLU A 161 15.46 -25.76 -12.93
CA GLU A 161 14.17 -26.26 -12.46
C GLU A 161 13.15 -25.13 -12.30
N LEU A 162 13.61 -23.95 -11.86
CA LEU A 162 12.78 -22.75 -11.77
C LEU A 162 12.29 -22.30 -13.16
N THR A 163 13.15 -22.34 -14.18
CA THR A 163 12.74 -22.03 -15.56
C THR A 163 11.65 -22.97 -16.05
N THR A 164 11.88 -24.30 -15.97
CA THR A 164 10.89 -25.28 -16.43
C THR A 164 9.61 -25.23 -15.59
N LEU A 165 9.72 -24.96 -14.28
CA LEU A 165 8.56 -24.78 -13.42
C LEU A 165 7.75 -23.54 -13.83
N GLY A 166 8.44 -22.41 -14.03
CA GLY A 166 7.85 -21.16 -14.48
C GLY A 166 7.09 -21.33 -15.78
N GLU A 167 7.69 -21.98 -16.78
CA GLU A 167 7.04 -22.30 -18.07
C GLU A 167 5.74 -23.09 -17.87
N ARG A 168 5.76 -24.17 -17.07
CA ARG A 168 4.57 -25.00 -16.81
C ARG A 168 3.46 -24.22 -16.12
N ILE A 169 3.80 -23.44 -15.09
CA ILE A 169 2.84 -22.59 -14.36
C ILE A 169 2.18 -21.62 -15.32
N GLN A 170 2.99 -20.97 -16.14
CA GLN A 170 2.57 -19.95 -17.07
C GLN A 170 1.71 -20.51 -18.23
N HIS A 171 2.04 -21.69 -18.74
CA HIS A 171 1.21 -22.42 -19.70
C HIS A 171 -0.15 -22.80 -19.10
N ARG A 172 -0.17 -23.39 -17.90
CA ARG A 172 -1.44 -23.74 -17.23
C ARG A 172 -2.27 -22.51 -16.87
N CYS A 173 -1.62 -21.39 -16.55
CA CYS A 173 -2.29 -20.12 -16.27
C CYS A 173 -2.95 -19.50 -17.52
N GLY A 174 -2.58 -19.94 -18.73
CA GLY A 174 -3.10 -19.43 -20.00
C GLY A 174 -2.34 -18.22 -20.56
N CYS A 175 -1.32 -17.72 -19.85
CA CYS A 175 -0.63 -16.51 -20.24
C CYS A 175 0.20 -16.68 -21.52
N SER A 176 0.67 -17.90 -21.81
CA SER A 176 1.34 -18.24 -23.08
C SER A 176 0.38 -18.23 -24.28
N SER A 177 -0.92 -18.33 -23.99
CA SER A 177 -1.98 -18.58 -24.98
C SER A 177 -2.89 -17.36 -25.18
N GLY A 178 -2.54 -16.21 -24.59
CA GLY A 178 -3.26 -14.95 -24.73
C GLY A 178 -4.17 -14.58 -23.55
N GLU A 179 -4.30 -15.43 -22.52
CA GLU A 179 -5.02 -15.11 -21.28
C GLU A 179 -4.04 -14.59 -20.21
N SER A 180 -3.64 -13.32 -20.35
CA SER A 180 -2.60 -12.72 -19.54
C SER A 180 -3.08 -12.38 -18.13
N CYS A 181 -2.32 -12.79 -17.12
CA CYS A 181 -2.51 -12.38 -15.71
C CYS A 181 -1.56 -11.25 -15.29
N TYR A 182 -1.01 -10.54 -16.28
CA TYR A 182 -0.06 -9.43 -16.13
C TYR A 182 -0.46 -8.28 -17.03
N TRP A 183 0.09 -7.11 -16.79
CA TRP A 183 0.06 -5.98 -17.73
C TRP A 183 1.35 -5.93 -18.54
N SER A 184 1.25 -5.54 -19.79
CA SER A 184 2.39 -5.31 -20.67
C SER A 184 2.13 -4.12 -21.58
N SER A 185 3.10 -3.21 -21.66
CA SER A 185 3.05 -2.04 -22.55
C SER A 185 3.08 -2.46 -24.01
N SER A 186 2.59 -1.62 -24.92
CA SER A 186 2.84 -1.85 -26.35
C SER A 186 4.34 -1.89 -26.68
N ALA A 187 4.68 -2.63 -27.73
CA ALA A 187 6.04 -2.71 -28.23
C ALA A 187 6.62 -1.33 -28.57
N SER A 188 7.87 -1.08 -28.17
CA SER A 188 8.60 0.14 -28.55
C SER A 188 9.98 -0.18 -29.09
N THR A 189 10.45 0.56 -30.09
CA THR A 189 11.83 0.47 -30.58
C THR A 189 12.81 1.33 -29.79
N ASN A 190 12.31 2.14 -28.84
CA ASN A 190 13.10 3.01 -27.99
C ASN A 190 13.23 2.41 -26.58
N GLN A 191 14.45 2.02 -26.20
CA GLN A 191 14.74 1.49 -24.86
C GLN A 191 14.40 2.49 -23.74
N ASN A 192 14.46 3.80 -24.01
CA ASN A 192 14.24 4.85 -23.04
C ASN A 192 12.79 5.38 -23.02
N ALA A 193 11.87 4.77 -23.77
CA ALA A 193 10.49 5.25 -23.75
C ALA A 193 9.84 5.02 -22.38
N THR A 194 8.81 5.82 -22.13
CA THR A 194 8.11 5.91 -20.85
C THR A 194 6.69 5.44 -20.98
N GLU A 195 6.18 4.76 -19.97
CA GLU A 195 4.78 4.36 -19.85
C GLU A 195 4.20 4.92 -18.56
N PHE A 196 2.87 5.00 -18.46
CA PHE A 196 2.21 5.36 -17.21
C PHE A 196 0.95 4.52 -16.99
N ILE A 197 0.63 4.32 -15.72
CA ILE A 197 -0.66 3.77 -15.27
C ILE A 197 -1.17 4.68 -14.14
N ASP A 198 -2.41 5.13 -14.29
CA ASP A 198 -3.13 5.95 -13.32
C ASP A 198 -4.10 5.06 -12.56
N TYR A 199 -4.00 5.09 -11.24
CA TYR A 199 -4.84 4.33 -10.34
C TYR A 199 -5.68 5.23 -9.44
N ALA A 200 -6.96 4.88 -9.30
CA ALA A 200 -7.81 5.41 -8.24
C ALA A 200 -7.47 4.74 -6.90
N LEU A 201 -7.68 5.48 -5.82
CA LEU A 201 -7.54 4.96 -4.45
C LEU A 201 -8.91 4.56 -3.88
N ASN A 202 -8.91 3.50 -3.05
CA ASN A 202 -10.09 3.00 -2.33
C ASN A 202 -10.47 3.89 -1.13
N GLY A 203 -10.65 5.17 -1.41
CA GLY A 203 -11.05 6.19 -0.45
C GLY A 203 -9.90 6.92 0.24
N PRO A 204 -10.23 7.83 1.17
CA PRO A 204 -9.24 8.68 1.80
C PRO A 204 -8.26 7.87 2.63
N CYS A 205 -6.97 8.11 2.45
CA CYS A 205 -5.90 7.36 3.10
C CYS A 205 -4.63 8.20 3.27
N VAL A 206 -3.66 7.66 4.00
CA VAL A 206 -2.28 8.17 4.07
C VAL A 206 -1.37 7.10 3.50
N VAL A 207 -0.75 7.39 2.36
CA VAL A 207 0.15 6.50 1.63
C VAL A 207 1.57 6.65 2.16
N ASN A 208 2.22 5.51 2.42
CA ASN A 208 3.60 5.43 2.90
C ASN A 208 4.56 4.92 1.82
N ALA A 209 4.15 3.89 1.09
CA ALA A 209 4.97 3.25 0.08
C ALA A 209 4.11 2.70 -1.06
N VAL A 210 4.74 2.47 -2.20
CA VAL A 210 4.15 1.76 -3.34
C VAL A 210 4.97 0.49 -3.56
N GLN A 211 4.33 -0.62 -3.86
CA GLN A 211 5.00 -1.88 -4.18
C GLN A 211 4.70 -2.28 -5.61
N ILE A 212 5.68 -2.82 -6.33
CA ILE A 212 5.48 -3.38 -7.66
C ILE A 212 6.15 -4.74 -7.76
N VAL A 213 5.65 -5.59 -8.64
CA VAL A 213 6.28 -6.86 -9.05
C VAL A 213 6.43 -6.83 -10.57
N PRO A 214 7.64 -6.76 -11.14
CA PRO A 214 7.85 -6.97 -12.57
C PRO A 214 7.39 -8.36 -13.02
N TYR A 215 7.11 -8.54 -14.31
CA TYR A 215 6.75 -9.84 -14.87
C TYR A 215 7.91 -10.45 -15.66
N ARG A 216 8.20 -11.71 -15.37
CA ARG A 216 9.14 -12.56 -16.11
C ARG A 216 8.37 -13.47 -17.05
N VAL A 217 8.85 -13.61 -18.29
CA VAL A 217 8.22 -14.46 -19.31
C VAL A 217 9.03 -15.73 -19.43
N PHE A 218 8.61 -16.81 -18.78
CA PHE A 218 9.37 -18.05 -18.71
C PHE A 218 9.36 -18.82 -20.03
N TRP A 219 8.28 -18.76 -20.81
CA TRP A 219 8.16 -19.44 -22.12
C TRP A 219 8.97 -18.77 -23.25
N HIS A 220 9.70 -17.68 -22.97
CA HIS A 220 10.64 -17.09 -23.92
C HIS A 220 12.06 -17.59 -23.66
N PRO A 221 12.92 -17.65 -24.70
CA PRO A 221 14.34 -17.96 -24.53
C PRO A 221 14.98 -17.07 -23.45
N ASP A 222 15.74 -17.71 -22.56
CA ASP A 222 16.42 -17.11 -21.40
C ASP A 222 15.48 -16.55 -20.31
N SER A 223 14.19 -16.85 -20.37
CA SER A 223 13.17 -16.43 -19.40
C SER A 223 13.28 -14.94 -18.99
N PRO A 224 13.19 -14.00 -19.93
CA PRO A 224 13.43 -12.57 -19.72
C PRO A 224 12.45 -11.94 -18.73
N THR A 225 12.97 -11.07 -17.85
CA THR A 225 12.16 -10.12 -17.09
C THR A 225 12.08 -8.79 -17.84
N TYR A 226 10.88 -8.23 -17.95
CA TYR A 226 10.64 -6.95 -18.63
C TYR A 226 10.31 -5.85 -17.61
N ALA A 227 11.19 -5.62 -16.65
CA ALA A 227 11.00 -4.53 -15.70
C ALA A 227 11.31 -3.16 -16.36
N PRO A 228 10.66 -2.07 -15.90
CA PRO A 228 11.14 -0.73 -16.18
C PRO A 228 12.54 -0.53 -15.57
N LYS A 229 13.34 0.42 -16.07
CA LYS A 229 14.62 0.77 -15.40
C LYS A 229 14.38 1.53 -14.11
N ARG A 230 13.44 2.47 -14.14
CA ARG A 230 13.08 3.34 -13.01
C ARG A 230 11.58 3.58 -12.92
N VAL A 231 11.11 3.96 -11.73
CA VAL A 231 9.71 4.37 -11.49
C VAL A 231 9.62 5.71 -10.79
N ARG A 232 8.56 6.46 -11.07
CA ARG A 232 8.19 7.69 -10.37
C ARG A 232 6.72 7.62 -9.97
N PHE A 233 6.42 8.10 -8.76
CA PHE A 233 5.06 8.16 -8.22
C PHE A 233 4.60 9.61 -8.12
N GLU A 234 3.47 9.91 -8.73
CA GLU A 234 2.87 11.24 -8.77
C GLU A 234 1.44 11.16 -8.25
N PHE A 235 1.04 12.13 -7.42
CA PHE A 235 -0.32 12.24 -6.92
C PHE A 235 -0.92 13.56 -7.34
N PHE A 236 -2.12 13.50 -7.92
CA PHE A 236 -2.91 14.65 -8.31
C PHE A 236 -4.38 14.42 -7.97
N ASP A 237 -5.12 15.52 -7.78
CA ASP A 237 -6.56 15.45 -7.62
C ASP A 237 -7.23 15.67 -8.97
N VAL A 238 -8.25 14.85 -9.24
CA VAL A 238 -9.14 15.05 -10.38
C VAL A 238 -10.34 15.84 -9.88
N ASP A 239 -10.46 17.11 -10.28
CA ASP A 239 -11.63 17.90 -9.94
C ASP A 239 -12.91 17.26 -10.51
N ASP A 240 -14.02 17.31 -9.76
CA ASP A 240 -15.29 16.68 -10.13
C ASP A 240 -15.76 17.17 -11.50
N MET A 241 -15.61 16.34 -12.54
CA MET A 241 -16.42 16.26 -13.77
C MET A 241 -16.72 17.55 -14.56
N ALA A 242 -16.12 18.70 -14.28
CA ALA A 242 -16.27 19.93 -15.07
C ALA A 242 -15.14 20.10 -16.11
N THR A 243 -13.93 19.62 -15.82
CA THR A 243 -12.78 19.62 -16.73
C THR A 243 -12.80 18.46 -17.73
N LEU A 244 -13.63 17.44 -17.52
CA LEU A 244 -13.86 16.36 -18.49
C LEU A 244 -14.97 16.70 -19.51
N GLN A 245 -15.93 17.57 -19.15
CA GLN A 245 -17.11 17.90 -19.97
C GLN A 245 -17.03 19.24 -20.71
N GLN A 246 -16.14 20.18 -20.36
CA GLN A 246 -15.95 21.43 -21.13
C GLN A 246 -15.20 21.26 -22.48
N GLY A 247 -14.98 20.01 -22.92
CA GLY A 247 -14.58 19.69 -24.28
C GLY A 247 -15.68 19.08 -25.15
N SER A 248 -16.92 18.92 -24.66
CA SER A 248 -17.99 18.22 -25.40
C SER A 248 -18.70 19.09 -26.45
N ALA A 249 -18.03 20.11 -26.98
CA ALA A 249 -18.56 20.93 -28.08
C ALA A 249 -17.45 21.44 -29.00
N ILE A 250 -16.49 20.59 -29.41
CA ILE A 250 -15.78 20.65 -30.71
C ILE A 250 -15.01 19.33 -30.89
N GLY A 251 -15.35 18.55 -31.93
CA GLY A 251 -14.47 17.55 -32.54
C GLY A 251 -14.40 16.15 -31.91
N ARG A 252 -15.24 15.22 -32.38
CA ARG A 252 -14.89 13.79 -32.38
C ARG A 252 -13.59 13.63 -33.18
N ASN A 253 -12.62 12.89 -32.63
CA ASN A 253 -11.29 12.55 -33.16
C ASN A 253 -10.10 13.30 -32.51
N GLN A 254 -9.94 13.20 -31.19
CA GLN A 254 -8.67 13.53 -30.54
C GLN A 254 -8.21 12.35 -29.66
N PRO A 255 -6.96 11.87 -29.80
CA PRO A 255 -6.49 10.68 -29.11
C PRO A 255 -6.45 10.91 -27.60
N LEU A 256 -6.85 9.90 -26.83
CA LEU A 256 -6.95 9.88 -25.37
C LEU A 256 -5.62 10.20 -24.64
N GLY A 257 -4.49 10.24 -25.36
CA GLY A 257 -3.14 10.44 -24.84
C GLY A 257 -2.73 11.88 -24.48
N THR A 258 -3.49 12.91 -24.86
CA THR A 258 -3.10 14.32 -24.62
C THR A 258 -3.69 14.97 -23.37
N ARG A 259 -4.60 14.30 -22.63
CA ARG A 259 -5.22 14.85 -21.40
C ARG A 259 -4.38 14.64 -20.14
N ALA A 260 -3.55 13.60 -20.11
CA ALA A 260 -2.79 13.16 -18.93
C ALA A 260 -1.66 14.12 -18.49
N THR A 261 -1.15 14.97 -19.39
CA THR A 261 0.03 15.83 -19.15
C THR A 261 -0.27 17.22 -18.59
N ALA A 262 -1.55 17.61 -18.49
CA ALA A 262 -1.92 18.97 -18.05
C ALA A 262 -2.18 19.10 -16.54
N ILE A 263 -2.38 17.99 -15.82
CA ILE A 263 -2.72 18.03 -14.40
C ILE A 263 -1.42 18.13 -13.58
N LYS A 264 -1.25 19.25 -12.87
CA LYS A 264 -0.08 19.48 -12.00
C LYS A 264 -0.20 18.60 -10.74
N PRO A 265 0.74 17.68 -10.48
CA PRO A 265 0.71 16.90 -9.25
C PRO A 265 1.03 17.78 -8.04
N PHE A 266 0.34 17.54 -6.93
CA PHE A 266 0.67 18.16 -5.64
C PHE A 266 1.82 17.42 -4.93
N PHE A 267 2.12 16.20 -5.37
CA PHE A 267 3.29 15.44 -4.94
C PHE A 267 3.90 14.67 -6.11
N ALA A 268 5.23 14.73 -6.23
CA ALA A 268 5.99 13.87 -7.12
C ALA A 268 7.20 13.32 -6.37
N SER A 269 7.44 12.01 -6.47
CA SER A 269 8.62 11.39 -5.90
C SER A 269 9.86 11.64 -6.77
N ARG A 270 11.04 11.35 -6.21
CA ARG A 270 12.23 11.07 -7.03
C ARG A 270 12.02 9.82 -7.89
N ASP A 271 12.90 9.60 -8.85
CA ASP A 271 12.96 8.35 -9.58
C ASP A 271 13.59 7.26 -8.69
N TYR A 272 12.97 6.10 -8.62
CA TYR A 272 13.52 4.91 -7.97
C TYR A 272 14.02 3.92 -9.00
N GLU A 273 15.14 3.28 -8.73
CA GLU A 273 15.63 2.17 -9.55
C GLU A 273 14.81 0.91 -9.32
N VAL A 274 14.56 0.17 -10.40
CA VAL A 274 13.83 -1.09 -10.35
C VAL A 274 14.77 -2.22 -10.75
N LYS A 275 14.83 -3.26 -9.92
CA LYS A 275 15.56 -4.49 -10.22
C LYS A 275 14.82 -5.25 -11.31
N ASN A 276 15.56 -5.78 -12.28
CA ASN A 276 14.99 -6.57 -13.37
C ASN A 276 14.69 -8.02 -12.94
N ASP A 277 13.81 -8.17 -11.96
CA ASP A 277 13.48 -9.46 -11.38
C ASP A 277 12.01 -9.52 -10.96
N MET A 278 11.41 -10.72 -11.00
CA MET A 278 10.01 -10.97 -10.68
C MET A 278 9.81 -11.14 -9.17
N THR A 279 10.22 -10.11 -8.42
CA THR A 279 10.14 -10.05 -6.96
C THR A 279 9.40 -8.79 -6.51
N LEU A 280 8.79 -8.84 -5.32
CA LEU A 280 8.10 -7.70 -4.72
C LEU A 280 9.12 -6.64 -4.30
N GLN A 281 9.01 -5.46 -4.89
CA GLN A 281 9.89 -4.32 -4.62
C GLN A 281 9.06 -3.20 -4.00
N GLU A 282 9.46 -2.75 -2.81
CA GLU A 282 8.80 -1.67 -2.06
C GLU A 282 9.56 -0.34 -2.20
N PHE A 283 8.83 0.73 -2.50
CA PHE A 283 9.34 2.08 -2.66
C PHE A 283 8.72 3.02 -1.62
N VAL A 284 9.46 3.27 -0.55
CA VAL A 284 9.04 4.18 0.53
C VAL A 284 9.12 5.63 0.06
N LEU A 285 8.02 6.37 0.23
CA LEU A 285 7.96 7.77 -0.14
C LEU A 285 8.73 8.63 0.90
N PRO A 286 9.46 9.68 0.48
CA PRO A 286 10.24 10.52 1.40
C PRO A 286 9.36 11.29 2.39
N ARG A 287 8.12 11.59 1.99
CA ARG A 287 7.05 12.09 2.86
C ARG A 287 5.80 11.28 2.56
N LYS A 288 5.02 10.98 3.60
CA LYS A 288 3.74 10.28 3.41
C LYS A 288 2.78 11.19 2.65
N VAL A 289 1.86 10.61 1.90
CA VAL A 289 0.93 11.37 1.07
C VAL A 289 -0.49 11.17 1.59
N ALA A 290 -1.13 12.23 2.09
CA ALA A 290 -2.55 12.17 2.40
C ALA A 290 -3.35 12.33 1.11
N ALA A 291 -4.20 11.35 0.86
CA ALA A 291 -5.01 11.24 -0.34
C ALA A 291 -6.50 11.32 0.01
N SER A 292 -7.25 11.95 -0.89
CA SER A 292 -8.70 12.06 -0.84
C SER A 292 -9.36 10.98 -1.73
N LYS A 293 -10.69 11.00 -1.84
CA LYS A 293 -11.40 10.17 -2.83
C LYS A 293 -11.12 10.56 -4.27
N LYS A 294 -10.66 11.78 -4.52
CA LYS A 294 -10.41 12.35 -5.84
C LYS A 294 -8.94 12.21 -6.26
N THR A 295 -8.10 11.73 -5.36
CA THR A 295 -6.67 11.61 -5.60
C THR A 295 -6.41 10.38 -6.45
N VAL A 296 -5.66 10.59 -7.53
CA VAL A 296 -5.16 9.56 -8.43
C VAL A 296 -3.65 9.41 -8.22
N LEU A 297 -3.19 8.16 -8.16
CA LEU A 297 -1.77 7.80 -8.19
C LEU A 297 -1.37 7.46 -9.62
N ARG A 298 -0.45 8.24 -10.20
CA ARG A 298 0.26 7.87 -11.42
C ARG A 298 1.57 7.17 -11.08
N ILE A 299 1.77 6.02 -11.70
CA ILE A 299 3.05 5.33 -11.75
C ILE A 299 3.64 5.54 -13.14
N THR A 300 4.70 6.33 -13.22
CA THR A 300 5.45 6.54 -14.47
C THR A 300 6.63 5.56 -14.51
N LEU A 301 6.63 4.69 -15.52
CA LEU A 301 7.61 3.64 -15.80
C LEU A 301 8.63 4.18 -16.80
N ILE A 302 9.88 4.33 -16.39
CA ILE A 302 10.90 5.07 -17.13
C ILE A 302 11.98 4.12 -17.64
N GLY A 303 12.04 4.00 -18.97
CA GLY A 303 12.99 3.13 -19.66
C GLY A 303 12.74 1.65 -19.42
N ARG A 304 13.38 0.81 -20.25
CA ARG A 304 13.15 -0.64 -20.30
C ARG A 304 14.47 -1.38 -20.19
N HIS A 305 14.57 -2.39 -19.33
CA HIS A 305 15.84 -3.06 -19.06
C HIS A 305 16.41 -3.74 -20.30
N GLN A 306 15.60 -4.51 -21.00
CA GLN A 306 16.05 -5.36 -22.09
C GLN A 306 15.06 -5.42 -23.26
N ALA A 307 15.59 -5.71 -24.43
CA ALA A 307 14.80 -6.01 -25.62
C ALA A 307 14.21 -7.43 -25.53
N GLN A 308 13.20 -7.67 -26.35
CA GLN A 308 12.65 -9.00 -26.58
C GLN A 308 13.76 -9.94 -27.05
N THR A 309 13.87 -11.09 -26.40
CA THR A 309 14.89 -12.12 -26.71
C THR A 309 14.46 -13.04 -27.84
N PHE A 310 13.17 -13.07 -28.18
CA PHE A 310 12.63 -13.86 -29.27
C PHE A 310 12.97 -13.24 -30.63
N GLN A 311 13.69 -13.98 -31.47
CA GLN A 311 13.98 -13.60 -32.85
C GLN A 311 12.94 -14.20 -33.79
N PHE A 312 12.22 -13.37 -34.53
CA PHE A 312 11.36 -13.84 -35.61
C PHE A 312 12.19 -14.22 -36.83
N PRO A 313 11.82 -15.29 -37.58
CA PRO A 313 12.39 -15.59 -38.88
C PRO A 313 12.38 -14.36 -39.80
N GLN A 314 13.50 -14.10 -40.50
CA GLN A 314 13.67 -12.89 -41.31
C GLN A 314 12.60 -12.71 -42.40
N GLU A 315 12.01 -13.83 -42.83
CA GLU A 315 10.96 -13.93 -43.83
C GLU A 315 9.62 -13.29 -43.42
N LEU A 316 9.42 -13.03 -42.12
CA LEU A 316 8.20 -12.42 -41.58
C LEU A 316 8.29 -10.89 -41.42
N PHE A 317 9.44 -10.29 -41.73
CA PHE A 317 9.63 -8.84 -41.63
C PHE A 317 9.20 -8.13 -42.92
N ASN A 318 8.22 -7.25 -42.82
CA ASN A 318 7.71 -6.47 -43.96
C ASN A 318 8.42 -5.10 -44.11
N GLY A 319 9.41 -4.80 -43.27
CA GLY A 319 10.20 -3.58 -43.33
C GLY A 319 11.34 -3.48 -42.31
N ILE A 320 12.15 -2.41 -42.43
CA ILE A 320 13.32 -2.16 -41.57
C ILE A 320 12.94 -1.93 -40.09
N GLU A 321 11.74 -1.41 -39.82
CA GLU A 321 11.27 -1.18 -38.45
C GLU A 321 10.97 -2.47 -37.68
N ASP A 322 10.57 -3.53 -38.38
CA ASP A 322 10.27 -4.83 -37.75
C ASP A 322 11.54 -5.56 -37.33
N GLN A 323 12.69 -5.21 -37.93
CA GLN A 323 14.00 -5.73 -37.58
C GLN A 323 14.61 -5.06 -36.35
N ARG A 324 14.07 -3.91 -35.91
CA ARG A 324 14.59 -3.21 -34.73
C ARG A 324 14.20 -3.94 -33.45
N PRO A 325 15.09 -4.00 -32.44
CA PRO A 325 14.76 -4.61 -31.15
C PRO A 325 13.51 -3.97 -30.56
N LYS A 326 12.55 -4.81 -30.15
CA LYS A 326 11.33 -4.38 -29.48
C LYS A 326 11.54 -4.46 -27.96
N TYR A 327 11.11 -3.44 -27.25
CA TYR A 327 11.22 -3.34 -25.80
C TYR A 327 9.82 -3.24 -25.20
N TYR A 328 9.64 -3.91 -24.06
CA TYR A 328 8.39 -3.99 -23.30
C TYR A 328 8.62 -3.65 -21.83
N CYS A 329 7.57 -3.19 -21.16
CA CYS A 329 7.48 -3.13 -19.69
C CYS A 329 6.31 -4.01 -19.26
N CYS A 330 6.56 -4.95 -18.35
CA CYS A 330 5.53 -5.87 -17.87
C CYS A 330 5.48 -5.88 -16.34
N LEU A 331 4.29 -5.80 -15.78
CA LEU A 331 4.03 -5.83 -14.33
C LEU A 331 3.05 -6.94 -13.98
N SER A 332 3.41 -7.70 -12.95
CA SER A 332 2.59 -8.76 -12.35
C SER A 332 1.62 -8.23 -11.30
N TYR A 333 2.01 -7.16 -10.59
CA TYR A 333 1.27 -6.68 -9.43
C TYR A 333 1.72 -5.26 -9.05
N VAL A 334 0.77 -4.46 -8.55
CA VAL A 334 1.00 -3.15 -7.95
C VAL A 334 0.19 -3.07 -6.66
N ASN A 335 0.79 -2.54 -5.59
CA ASN A 335 0.13 -2.29 -4.32
C ASN A 335 0.46 -0.90 -3.78
N VAL A 336 -0.41 -0.39 -2.90
CA VAL A 336 -0.17 0.83 -2.14
C VAL A 336 -0.23 0.50 -0.66
N CYS A 337 0.88 0.75 0.05
CA CYS A 337 1.00 0.54 1.47
C CYS A 337 0.68 1.83 2.23
N GLY A 338 -0.27 1.78 3.15
CA GLY A 338 -0.70 2.97 3.88
C GLY A 338 -1.76 2.68 4.94
N VAL A 339 -2.43 3.75 5.36
CA VAL A 339 -3.44 3.75 6.42
C VAL A 339 -4.72 4.41 5.90
N PRO A 340 -5.84 3.69 5.76
CA PRO A 340 -7.10 4.29 5.35
C PRO A 340 -7.72 5.11 6.48
N TRP A 341 -8.40 6.21 6.14
CA TRP A 341 -9.00 7.14 7.12
C TRP A 341 -10.13 6.52 7.93
N LYS A 342 -10.86 5.60 7.32
CA LYS A 342 -11.75 4.67 8.00
C LYS A 342 -11.13 3.29 7.85
N PRO A 343 -11.22 2.40 8.84
CA PRO A 343 -10.88 1.01 8.62
C PRO A 343 -11.65 0.53 7.40
N VAL A 344 -10.94 0.02 6.39
CA VAL A 344 -11.58 -0.78 5.35
C VAL A 344 -12.23 -1.92 6.12
N GLN A 345 -13.56 -1.99 6.08
CA GLN A 345 -14.28 -3.12 6.66
C GLN A 345 -13.81 -4.34 5.90
N THR A 346 -12.94 -5.13 6.52
CA THR A 346 -12.70 -6.48 6.06
C THR A 346 -14.00 -7.20 6.35
N GLU A 347 -14.75 -7.58 5.31
CA GLU A 347 -15.80 -8.58 5.45
C GLU A 347 -15.10 -9.86 5.95
N LYS A 348 -15.04 -10.04 7.27
CA LYS A 348 -14.78 -11.33 7.90
C LYS A 348 -15.96 -11.63 8.80
N GLU A 349 -16.56 -12.79 8.51
CA GLU A 349 -17.52 -13.54 9.34
C GLU A 349 -18.97 -13.03 9.34
N ALA A 350 -19.62 -13.16 8.19
CA ALA A 350 -21.06 -13.37 8.13
C ALA A 350 -21.39 -14.44 7.08
N SER A 351 -20.91 -15.67 7.30
CA SER A 351 -21.46 -16.91 6.74
C SER A 351 -20.76 -18.12 7.36
N THR A 352 -21.13 -18.48 8.58
CA THR A 352 -21.12 -19.90 8.99
C THR A 352 -22.17 -20.62 8.14
N ALA A 353 -21.79 -21.02 6.92
CA ALA A 353 -22.52 -22.00 6.15
C ALA A 353 -21.70 -23.29 6.16
N ILE A 354 -22.30 -24.30 6.78
CA ILE A 354 -21.82 -25.67 6.94
C ILE A 354 -21.17 -26.17 5.65
N ALA A 355 -19.91 -26.59 5.75
CA ALA A 355 -19.24 -27.35 4.71
C ALA A 355 -20.01 -28.68 4.50
N GLN A 356 -20.71 -28.80 3.38
CA GLN A 356 -21.04 -30.11 2.83
C GLN A 356 -20.03 -30.45 1.73
N PRO A 357 -19.54 -31.70 1.68
CA PRO A 357 -18.60 -32.13 0.66
C PRO A 357 -19.34 -32.19 -0.69
N ASN A 358 -18.90 -31.37 -1.65
CA ASN A 358 -19.42 -31.37 -3.00
C ASN A 358 -19.18 -32.74 -3.67
N SER A 359 -20.22 -33.56 -3.71
CA SER A 359 -20.33 -34.71 -4.60
C SER A 359 -20.41 -34.19 -6.05
N MET A 360 -19.34 -34.37 -6.83
CA MET A 360 -19.38 -34.09 -8.27
C MET A 360 -20.48 -34.90 -8.96
N SER A 361 -21.26 -34.25 -9.83
CA SER A 361 -22.30 -34.92 -10.59
C SER A 361 -21.72 -35.99 -11.53
N PRO A 362 -22.42 -37.10 -11.79
CA PRO A 362 -21.94 -38.20 -12.64
C PRO A 362 -21.52 -37.75 -14.05
N ASN A 363 -22.16 -36.70 -14.57
CA ASN A 363 -21.87 -36.13 -15.89
C ASN A 363 -20.55 -35.36 -15.93
N LEU A 364 -20.19 -34.64 -14.84
CA LEU A 364 -18.89 -33.98 -14.73
C LEU A 364 -17.75 -34.98 -14.58
N ARG A 365 -18.01 -36.09 -13.86
CA ARG A 365 -17.06 -37.20 -13.73
C ARG A 365 -16.79 -37.88 -15.07
N MET A 366 -17.83 -38.13 -15.87
CA MET A 366 -17.65 -38.70 -17.20
C MET A 366 -16.88 -37.75 -18.11
N ALA A 367 -17.21 -36.44 -18.13
CA ALA A 367 -16.49 -35.45 -18.94
C ALA A 367 -15.02 -35.28 -18.53
N ALA A 368 -14.70 -35.36 -17.24
CA ALA A 368 -13.33 -35.34 -16.74
C ALA A 368 -12.55 -36.60 -17.14
N LEU A 369 -13.19 -37.78 -17.15
CA LEU A 369 -12.56 -39.03 -17.55
C LEU A 369 -12.38 -39.13 -19.07
N THR A 370 -13.32 -38.65 -19.89
CA THR A 370 -13.11 -38.54 -21.35
C THR A 370 -12.06 -37.49 -21.68
N GLY A 371 -12.04 -36.35 -21.00
CA GLY A 371 -11.01 -35.32 -21.17
C GLY A 371 -9.61 -35.83 -20.81
N LEU A 372 -9.47 -36.58 -19.71
CA LEU A 372 -8.21 -37.21 -19.31
C LEU A 372 -7.79 -38.31 -20.29
N ALA A 373 -8.72 -39.12 -20.80
CA ALA A 373 -8.44 -40.16 -21.79
C ALA A 373 -7.99 -39.57 -23.14
N VAL A 374 -8.62 -38.48 -23.60
CA VAL A 374 -8.21 -37.76 -24.82
C VAL A 374 -6.83 -37.12 -24.63
N TYR A 375 -6.56 -36.53 -23.47
CA TYR A 375 -5.25 -35.96 -23.14
C TYR A 375 -4.15 -37.03 -23.11
N MET A 376 -4.39 -38.18 -22.45
CA MET A 376 -3.43 -39.28 -22.41
C MET A 376 -3.22 -39.92 -23.79
N THR A 377 -4.26 -40.01 -24.62
CA THR A 377 -4.15 -40.53 -26.00
C THR A 377 -3.32 -39.57 -26.87
N ALA A 378 -3.54 -38.26 -26.76
CA ALA A 378 -2.74 -37.26 -27.47
C ALA A 378 -1.26 -37.24 -27.02
N CYS A 379 -1.00 -37.45 -25.73
CA CYS A 379 0.36 -37.60 -25.20
C CYS A 379 1.04 -38.88 -25.68
N TYR A 380 0.30 -40.00 -25.82
CA TYR A 380 0.82 -41.27 -26.33
C TYR A 380 1.06 -41.23 -27.85
N GLU A 381 0.15 -40.66 -28.64
CA GLU A 381 0.31 -40.50 -30.09
C GLU A 381 1.44 -39.51 -30.43
N GLY A 382 1.61 -38.45 -29.64
CA GLY A 382 2.75 -37.53 -29.74
C GLY A 382 4.10 -38.18 -29.42
N PHE A 383 4.11 -39.21 -28.58
CA PHE A 383 5.31 -40.01 -28.27
C PHE A 383 5.65 -41.01 -29.40
N ILE A 384 4.64 -41.65 -30.00
CA ILE A 384 4.82 -42.61 -31.11
C ILE A 384 5.19 -41.88 -32.42
N GLY A 385 4.75 -40.63 -32.60
CA GLY A 385 5.09 -39.78 -33.74
C GLY A 385 6.57 -39.38 -33.85
N ARG A 386 7.34 -39.45 -32.75
CA ARG A 386 8.80 -39.16 -32.76
C ARG A 386 9.67 -40.38 -33.04
N THR A 387 9.14 -41.61 -32.97
CA THR A 387 9.91 -42.84 -33.19
C THR A 387 9.88 -43.38 -34.64
N ARG A 388 9.25 -42.70 -35.60
CA ARG A 388 9.19 -43.14 -37.02
C ARG A 388 9.92 -42.23 -38.01
N ARG A 389 10.80 -41.33 -37.55
CA ARG A 389 11.55 -40.42 -38.43
C ARG A 389 13.08 -40.59 -38.32
N TRP A 390 13.51 -41.82 -38.09
CA TRP A 390 14.88 -42.31 -38.23
C TRP A 390 14.86 -43.74 -38.78
N GLU A 391 14.46 -43.87 -40.05
CA GLU A 391 14.90 -44.92 -40.99
C GLU A 391 14.98 -44.29 -42.38
#